data_AF-A0AAV7SUC5-F1
#
_entry.id   AF-A0AAV7SUC5-F1
#
_cell.length_a   1.000
_cell.length_b   1.000
_cell.length_c   1.000
_cell.angle_alpha   90.00
_cell.angle_beta   90.00
_cell.angle_gamma   90.00
#
_symmetry.space_group_name_H-M   'P 1'
#
loop_
_entity.id
_entity.type
_entity.pdbx_description
1 polymer ?
#
loop_
_entity_poly.entity_id
_entity_poly.type
_entity_poly.pdbx_seq_one_letter_code
_entity_poly.pdbx_strand_id
1 'polypeptide(L)'
;MDDVTLFCTDGKSVQSLLEACKDFGKASGAKINVDKSQAKLFGRWDLCNEPLPFPIEAGLVKILGIWFGGPGAAAKSWNERLAKVKQKLGFWSLRHLSIEGKALVLRNDALPVLQYVTQAWPLLANVARAVNSMVFHFVWHSKMDRVKRTVMHKEHRRGGKAVPDIPTILRAFFVCGCVRITLTNENKDHSAYKVFRFFLLPVWRRLGWDKWEYATMFNWDLPWYYKEIEKFVVEFGLKCVTPSLWKPRTIHRLIRSMDTTEPVSDLPPATATRVWENVSSPSLTNRHKDIAWMAVKGGLPVRSFMHSRGLCPHRECPRGCPAEETTYHLFWACPFAQRLRRALKQEMEAHIPYPNITHHSVLYGLFPKTHSVEAIQGCWRILCCVKDILLYARTRLVTNGEVVSREAFRRMVLNLLRDYTDKDNKEGEKEEEL
;
A
#
# COMPACT_ATOMS: atom_id res chain seq x y z
N MET A 1 -20.16 -20.75 18.63
CA MET A 1 -20.38 -19.42 18.01
C MET A 1 -21.84 -19.13 18.21
N ASP A 2 -22.15 -18.06 18.91
CA ASP A 2 -23.49 -17.89 19.50
C ASP A 2 -24.39 -17.01 18.61
N ASP A 3 -23.77 -16.19 17.76
CA ASP A 3 -24.47 -15.36 16.79
C ASP A 3 -24.87 -16.19 15.56
N VAL A 4 -26.17 -16.40 15.39
CA VAL A 4 -26.76 -17.09 14.22
C VAL A 4 -27.67 -16.14 13.48
N THR A 5 -27.59 -16.14 12.15
CA THR A 5 -28.51 -15.40 11.27
C THR A 5 -29.25 -16.40 10.40
N LEU A 6 -30.58 -16.31 10.40
CA LEU A 6 -31.46 -17.21 9.68
C LEU A 6 -32.38 -16.41 8.76
N PHE A 7 -32.72 -17.00 7.62
CA PHE A 7 -33.64 -16.41 6.66
C PHE A 7 -34.97 -17.17 6.71
N CYS A 8 -36.05 -16.42 6.95
CA CYS A 8 -37.42 -16.94 7.02
C CYS A 8 -38.24 -16.29 5.90
N THR A 9 -39.15 -17.05 5.30
CA THR A 9 -39.98 -16.60 4.17
C THR A 9 -41.29 -15.95 4.61
N ASP A 10 -41.80 -16.36 5.77
CA ASP A 10 -43.11 -16.01 6.31
C ASP A 10 -43.19 -16.31 7.82
N GLY A 11 -44.28 -15.92 8.48
CA GLY A 11 -44.51 -16.15 9.90
C GLY A 11 -44.50 -17.63 10.31
N LYS A 12 -44.98 -18.55 9.45
CA LYS A 12 -44.97 -19.99 9.74
C LYS A 12 -43.54 -20.52 9.83
N SER A 13 -42.67 -20.11 8.92
CA SER A 13 -41.25 -20.47 8.94
C SER A 13 -40.53 -19.94 10.18
N VAL A 14 -40.95 -18.79 10.72
CA VAL A 14 -40.45 -18.26 11.99
C VAL A 14 -40.92 -19.12 13.17
N GLN A 15 -42.18 -19.55 13.18
CA GLN A 15 -42.69 -20.44 14.24
C GLN A 15 -41.97 -21.79 14.25
N SER A 16 -41.82 -22.43 13.08
CA SER A 16 -41.08 -23.69 12.96
C SER A 16 -39.62 -23.54 13.42
N LEU A 17 -39.00 -22.39 13.15
CA LEU A 17 -37.67 -22.08 13.65
C LEU A 17 -37.63 -22.04 15.19
N LEU A 18 -38.58 -21.35 15.83
CA LEU A 18 -38.64 -21.26 17.29
C LEU A 18 -38.83 -22.64 17.94
N GLU A 19 -39.66 -23.49 17.34
CA GLU A 19 -39.86 -24.88 17.77
C GLU A 19 -38.56 -25.68 17.67
N ALA A 20 -37.88 -25.61 16.53
CA ALA A 20 -36.59 -26.27 16.33
C ALA A 20 -35.53 -25.78 17.34
N CYS A 21 -35.47 -24.47 17.60
CA CYS A 21 -34.58 -23.92 18.61
C CYS A 21 -34.95 -24.36 20.03
N LYS A 22 -36.25 -24.50 20.33
CA LYS A 22 -36.72 -24.99 21.64
C LYS A 22 -36.32 -26.45 21.84
N ASP A 23 -36.48 -27.28 20.82
CA ASP A 23 -36.08 -28.69 20.89
C ASP A 23 -34.56 -28.86 20.99
N PHE A 24 -33.81 -28.08 20.21
CA PHE A 24 -32.36 -27.99 20.37
C PHE A 24 -31.97 -27.53 21.79
N GLY A 25 -32.70 -26.55 22.35
CA GLY A 25 -32.50 -26.06 23.70
C GLY A 25 -32.78 -27.09 24.79
N LYS A 26 -33.76 -27.99 24.60
CA LYS A 26 -34.01 -29.11 25.52
C LYS A 26 -32.82 -30.08 25.55
N ALA A 27 -32.20 -30.35 24.40
CA ALA A 27 -31.08 -31.27 24.30
C ALA A 27 -29.74 -30.66 24.75
N SER A 28 -29.50 -29.39 24.44
CA SER A 28 -28.21 -28.71 24.68
C SER A 28 -28.16 -27.86 25.94
N GLY A 29 -29.31 -27.51 26.53
CA GLY A 29 -29.42 -26.49 27.58
C GLY A 29 -29.31 -25.04 27.09
N ALA A 30 -29.07 -24.82 25.80
CA ALA A 30 -28.98 -23.47 25.22
C ALA A 30 -30.37 -22.80 25.12
N LYS A 31 -30.41 -21.48 25.28
CA LYS A 31 -31.63 -20.67 25.14
C LYS A 31 -31.39 -19.47 24.22
N ILE A 32 -32.40 -19.13 23.42
CA ILE A 32 -32.39 -17.90 22.63
C ILE A 32 -32.38 -16.70 23.60
N ASN A 33 -31.47 -15.77 23.37
CA ASN A 33 -31.50 -14.48 24.04
C ASN A 33 -32.43 -13.53 23.25
N VAL A 34 -33.69 -13.43 23.67
CA VAL A 34 -34.72 -12.64 22.98
C VAL A 34 -34.35 -11.15 22.95
N ASP A 35 -33.74 -10.63 24.02
CA ASP A 35 -33.33 -9.21 24.13
C ASP A 35 -32.24 -8.83 23.12
N LYS A 36 -31.40 -9.79 22.73
CA LYS A 36 -30.36 -9.61 21.70
C LYS A 36 -30.82 -10.01 20.30
N SER A 37 -31.97 -10.68 20.19
CA SER A 37 -32.50 -11.17 18.93
C SER A 37 -33.38 -10.10 18.28
N GLN A 38 -33.25 -9.94 16.97
CA GLN A 38 -33.99 -8.94 16.21
C GLN A 38 -34.39 -9.50 14.85
N ALA A 39 -35.55 -9.09 14.36
CA ALA A 39 -36.03 -9.42 13.03
C ALA A 39 -35.78 -8.27 12.07
N LYS A 40 -35.34 -8.57 10.85
CA LYS A 40 -35.31 -7.60 9.77
C LYS A 40 -36.16 -8.09 8.61
N LEU A 41 -37.13 -7.26 8.23
CA LEU A 41 -38.08 -7.57 7.16
C LEU A 41 -37.50 -7.19 5.80
N PHE A 42 -37.66 -8.11 4.84
CA PHE A 42 -37.40 -7.88 3.43
C PHE A 42 -38.66 -8.24 2.64
N GLY A 43 -39.06 -7.39 1.70
CA GLY A 43 -40.31 -7.57 0.96
C GLY A 43 -41.55 -7.20 1.77
N ARG A 44 -42.71 -7.71 1.35
CA ARG A 44 -44.00 -7.47 2.02
C ARG A 44 -44.23 -8.55 3.08
N TRP A 45 -44.56 -8.12 4.29
CA TRP A 45 -44.92 -8.97 5.42
C TRP A 45 -46.27 -8.52 5.98
N ASP A 46 -47.16 -9.46 6.24
CA ASP A 46 -48.46 -9.19 6.87
C ASP A 46 -48.36 -9.39 8.38
N LEU A 47 -47.77 -8.41 9.07
CA LEU A 47 -47.53 -8.48 10.52
C LEU A 47 -48.82 -8.50 11.36
N CYS A 48 -49.96 -8.13 10.78
CA CYS A 48 -51.26 -8.22 11.46
C CYS A 48 -51.67 -9.67 11.67
N ASN A 49 -51.45 -10.52 10.66
CA ASN A 49 -51.78 -11.94 10.73
C ASN A 49 -50.57 -12.82 11.14
N GLU A 50 -49.35 -12.30 10.99
CA GLU A 50 -48.10 -13.00 11.27
C GLU A 50 -47.20 -12.21 12.25
N PRO A 51 -47.59 -12.09 13.54
CA PRO A 51 -46.79 -11.39 14.52
C PRO A 51 -45.46 -12.11 14.75
N LEU A 52 -44.37 -11.33 14.83
CA LEU A 52 -43.03 -11.83 15.09
C LEU A 52 -42.68 -11.74 16.57
N PRO A 53 -41.95 -12.72 17.14
CA PRO A 53 -41.57 -12.75 18.56
C PRO A 53 -40.39 -11.84 18.89
N PHE A 54 -39.81 -11.15 17.89
CA PHE A 54 -38.60 -10.35 18.02
C PHE A 54 -38.89 -8.90 17.63
N PRO A 55 -38.19 -7.91 18.24
CA PRO A 55 -38.26 -6.52 17.80
C PRO A 55 -37.82 -6.39 16.34
N ILE A 56 -38.54 -5.55 15.59
CA ILE A 56 -38.28 -5.32 14.17
C ILE A 56 -37.27 -4.18 14.01
N GLU A 57 -36.11 -4.49 13.41
CA GLU A 57 -35.07 -3.52 13.11
C GLU A 57 -35.37 -2.77 11.79
N ALA A 58 -35.89 -1.56 11.93
CA ALA A 58 -36.20 -0.67 10.81
C ALA A 58 -34.94 -0.14 10.10
N GLY A 59 -33.83 0.00 10.81
CA GLY A 59 -32.57 0.56 10.30
C GLY A 59 -31.64 -0.46 9.66
N LEU A 60 -30.35 -0.36 9.93
CA LEU A 60 -29.34 -1.27 9.40
C LEU A 60 -29.06 -2.38 10.40
N VAL A 61 -28.88 -3.61 9.92
CA VAL A 61 -28.50 -4.76 10.77
C VAL A 61 -27.00 -5.03 10.64
N LYS A 62 -26.33 -5.37 11.75
CA LYS A 62 -24.91 -5.69 11.76
C LYS A 62 -24.72 -7.21 11.87
N ILE A 63 -24.12 -7.81 10.87
CA ILE A 63 -23.83 -9.25 10.81
C ILE A 63 -22.32 -9.43 10.68
N LEU A 64 -21.71 -10.15 11.63
CA LEU A 64 -20.25 -10.38 11.70
C LEU A 64 -19.41 -9.08 11.61
N GLY A 65 -19.97 -7.96 12.06
CA GLY A 65 -19.29 -6.68 12.02
C GLY A 65 -19.31 -5.94 10.67
N ILE A 66 -20.19 -6.34 9.75
CA ILE A 66 -20.55 -5.61 8.52
C ILE A 66 -22.03 -5.22 8.60
N TRP A 67 -22.37 -4.02 8.10
CA TRP A 67 -23.75 -3.54 8.07
C TRP A 67 -24.45 -3.93 6.77
N PHE A 68 -25.72 -4.30 6.90
CA PHE A 68 -26.62 -4.72 5.83
C PHE A 68 -28.01 -4.11 6.02
N GLY A 69 -28.91 -4.39 5.06
CA GLY A 69 -30.34 -4.19 5.27
C GLY A 69 -30.92 -2.87 4.77
N GLY A 70 -30.15 -2.04 4.08
CA GLY A 70 -30.71 -0.84 3.46
C GLY A 70 -29.67 0.08 2.82
N PRO A 71 -30.13 1.21 2.23
CA PRO A 71 -29.26 2.26 1.74
C PRO A 71 -28.26 2.72 2.82
N GLY A 72 -27.02 3.01 2.41
CA GLY A 72 -25.97 3.45 3.34
C GLY A 72 -25.24 2.33 4.11
N ALA A 73 -25.70 1.07 4.06
CA ALA A 73 -25.04 -0.07 4.70
C ALA A 73 -23.55 -0.22 4.32
N ALA A 74 -23.25 -0.11 3.02
CA ALA A 74 -21.88 -0.17 2.52
C ALA A 74 -21.03 0.99 3.06
N ALA A 75 -21.56 2.22 3.03
CA ALA A 75 -20.86 3.40 3.53
C ALA A 75 -20.57 3.32 5.03
N LYS A 76 -21.54 2.89 5.83
CA LYS A 76 -21.37 2.68 7.28
C LYS A 76 -20.30 1.61 7.58
N SER A 77 -20.34 0.49 6.85
CA SER A 77 -19.34 -0.58 6.95
C SER A 77 -17.92 -0.10 6.65
N TRP A 78 -17.75 0.66 5.57
CA TRP A 78 -16.45 1.24 5.21
C TRP A 78 -15.98 2.27 6.24
N ASN A 79 -16.84 3.20 6.66
CA ASN A 79 -16.48 4.27 7.58
C ASN A 79 -15.99 3.75 8.94
N GLU A 80 -16.64 2.72 9.50
CA GLU A 80 -16.18 2.09 10.75
C GLU A 80 -14.78 1.49 10.60
N ARG A 81 -14.46 0.86 9.46
CA ARG A 81 -13.14 0.26 9.23
C ARG A 81 -12.09 1.31 8.89
N LEU A 82 -12.45 2.38 8.18
CA LEU A 82 -11.58 3.53 7.96
C LEU A 82 -11.17 4.17 9.28
N ALA A 83 -12.09 4.35 10.22
CA ALA A 83 -11.78 4.89 11.54
C ALA A 83 -10.76 4.02 12.29
N LYS A 84 -10.92 2.69 12.26
CA LYS A 84 -9.96 1.74 12.87
C LYS A 84 -8.58 1.82 12.21
N VAL A 85 -8.51 1.88 10.89
CA VAL A 85 -7.22 2.03 10.19
C VAL A 85 -6.58 3.37 10.51
N LYS A 86 -7.34 4.46 10.53
CA LYS A 86 -6.84 5.79 10.91
C LYS A 86 -6.22 5.78 12.30
N GLN A 87 -6.87 5.13 13.26
CA GLN A 87 -6.34 4.97 14.62
C GLN A 87 -5.03 4.18 14.64
N LYS A 88 -4.98 3.02 13.96
CA LYS A 88 -3.76 2.20 13.84
C LYS A 88 -2.60 3.00 13.23
N LEU A 89 -2.84 3.69 12.11
CA LEU A 89 -1.83 4.51 11.45
C LEU A 89 -1.40 5.70 12.30
N GLY A 90 -2.30 6.25 13.13
CA GLY A 90 -1.97 7.26 14.14
C GLY A 90 -0.91 6.76 15.13
N PHE A 91 -1.09 5.57 15.71
CA PHE A 91 -0.10 4.97 16.61
C PHE A 91 1.23 4.70 15.92
N TRP A 92 1.20 4.15 14.70
CA TRP A 92 2.43 3.91 13.93
C TRP A 92 3.15 5.19 13.52
N SER A 93 2.43 6.31 13.38
CA SER A 93 3.01 7.62 13.04
C SER A 93 3.87 8.20 14.16
N LEU A 94 3.74 7.71 15.40
CA LEU A 94 4.59 8.09 16.53
C LEU A 94 6.00 7.50 16.42
N ARG A 95 6.21 6.51 15.54
CA ARG A 95 7.50 5.84 15.33
C ARG A 95 8.22 6.44 14.12
N HIS A 96 9.54 6.55 14.20
CA HIS A 96 10.38 6.97 13.07
C HIS A 96 10.61 5.80 12.11
N LEU A 97 9.64 5.55 11.23
CA LEU A 97 9.71 4.49 10.22
C LEU A 97 10.24 5.01 8.87
N SER A 98 11.05 4.18 8.20
CA SER A 98 11.39 4.37 6.78
C SER A 98 10.16 4.21 5.89
N ILE A 99 10.25 4.65 4.62
CA ILE A 99 9.16 4.44 3.65
C ILE A 99 8.84 2.95 3.51
N GLU A 100 9.87 2.10 3.50
CA GLU A 100 9.73 0.64 3.46
C GLU A 100 9.02 0.09 4.71
N GLY A 101 9.39 0.55 5.90
CA GLY A 101 8.71 0.19 7.14
C GLY A 101 7.24 0.63 7.15
N LYS A 102 6.93 1.82 6.62
CA LYS A 102 5.55 2.29 6.46
C LYS A 102 4.78 1.47 5.44
N ALA A 103 5.39 1.07 4.33
CA ALA A 103 4.77 0.18 3.35
C ALA A 103 4.42 -1.19 3.97
N LEU A 104 5.27 -1.70 4.87
CA LEU A 104 5.01 -2.93 5.62
C LEU A 104 3.82 -2.78 6.57
N VAL A 105 3.77 -1.69 7.35
CA VAL A 105 2.61 -1.37 8.21
C VAL A 105 1.32 -1.30 7.39
N LEU A 106 1.34 -0.62 6.24
CA LEU A 106 0.17 -0.54 5.38
C LEU A 106 -0.29 -1.92 4.89
N ARG A 107 0.65 -2.81 4.56
CA ARG A 107 0.37 -4.16 4.06
C ARG A 107 -0.15 -5.09 5.17
N ASN A 108 0.40 -4.99 6.37
CA ASN A 108 0.15 -5.97 7.43
C ASN A 108 -0.91 -5.50 8.44
N ASP A 109 -1.03 -4.19 8.69
CA ASP A 109 -1.95 -3.64 9.68
C ASP A 109 -3.17 -2.96 9.08
N ALA A 110 -3.01 -2.22 7.97
CA ALA A 110 -4.09 -1.44 7.38
C ALA A 110 -4.92 -2.27 6.38
N LEU A 111 -4.25 -2.93 5.44
CA LEU A 111 -4.91 -3.67 4.36
C LEU A 111 -5.85 -4.78 4.87
N PRO A 112 -5.48 -5.66 5.82
CA PRO A 112 -6.37 -6.76 6.25
C PRO A 112 -7.68 -6.26 6.86
N VAL A 113 -7.64 -5.14 7.59
CA VAL A 113 -8.83 -4.52 8.21
C VAL A 113 -9.83 -4.05 7.15
N LEU A 114 -9.34 -3.53 6.03
CA LEU A 114 -10.16 -3.05 4.91
C LEU A 114 -10.61 -4.21 4.01
N GLN A 115 -9.74 -5.20 3.78
CA GLN A 115 -10.02 -6.37 2.97
C GLN A 115 -11.26 -7.12 3.48
N TYR A 116 -11.47 -7.17 4.79
CA TYR A 116 -12.65 -7.81 5.37
C TYR A 116 -13.98 -7.28 4.79
N VAL A 117 -14.09 -5.97 4.54
CA VAL A 117 -15.31 -5.36 3.99
C VAL A 117 -15.54 -5.78 2.53
N THR A 118 -14.46 -6.04 1.78
CA THR A 118 -14.54 -6.45 0.37
C THR A 118 -15.20 -7.80 0.14
N GLN A 119 -15.40 -8.58 1.19
CA GLN A 119 -16.17 -9.84 1.10
C GLN A 119 -17.67 -9.59 0.89
N ALA A 120 -18.17 -8.42 1.30
CA ALA A 120 -19.59 -8.06 1.23
C ALA A 120 -19.86 -6.89 0.29
N TRP A 121 -18.98 -5.88 0.27
CA TRP A 121 -19.18 -4.63 -0.46
C TRP A 121 -17.99 -4.29 -1.36
N PRO A 122 -18.23 -3.79 -2.59
CA PRO A 122 -17.14 -3.24 -3.39
C PRO A 122 -16.59 -1.98 -2.75
N LEU A 123 -15.39 -1.59 -3.18
CA LEU A 123 -14.79 -0.34 -2.76
C LEU A 123 -15.55 0.86 -3.34
N LEU A 124 -16.01 1.76 -2.48
CA LEU A 124 -16.68 3.00 -2.90
C LEU A 124 -15.66 4.05 -3.34
N ALA A 125 -16.00 4.89 -4.32
CA ALA A 125 -15.08 5.90 -4.85
C ALA A 125 -14.63 6.95 -3.82
N ASN A 126 -15.53 7.39 -2.93
CA ASN A 126 -15.19 8.28 -1.82
C ASN A 126 -14.26 7.60 -0.79
N VAL A 127 -14.49 6.31 -0.51
CA VAL A 127 -13.65 5.49 0.37
C VAL A 127 -12.26 5.32 -0.26
N ALA A 128 -12.17 5.03 -1.56
CA ALA A 128 -10.90 4.91 -2.28
C ALA A 128 -10.06 6.20 -2.16
N ARG A 129 -10.69 7.37 -2.34
CA ARG A 129 -10.05 8.68 -2.15
C ARG A 129 -9.58 8.90 -0.71
N ALA A 130 -10.40 8.53 0.27
CA ALA A 130 -10.05 8.64 1.69
C ALA A 130 -8.86 7.72 2.06
N VAL A 131 -8.88 6.47 1.61
CA VAL A 131 -7.78 5.50 1.78
C VAL A 131 -6.50 6.05 1.17
N ASN A 132 -6.53 6.48 -0.10
CA ASN A 132 -5.35 7.03 -0.76
C ASN A 132 -4.78 8.25 -0.01
N SER A 133 -5.65 9.16 0.42
CA SER A 133 -5.21 10.34 1.17
C SER A 133 -4.57 9.96 2.51
N MET A 134 -5.14 9.01 3.23
CA MET A 134 -4.62 8.52 4.50
C MET A 134 -3.29 7.78 4.34
N VAL A 135 -3.17 6.94 3.31
CA VAL A 135 -1.93 6.20 2.96
C VAL A 135 -0.79 7.18 2.72
N PHE A 136 -0.98 8.17 1.85
CA PHE A 136 0.11 9.08 1.49
C PHE A 136 0.40 10.11 2.58
N HIS A 137 -0.60 10.52 3.36
CA HIS A 137 -0.36 11.28 4.57
C HIS A 137 0.54 10.51 5.56
N PHE A 138 0.28 9.22 5.76
CA PHE A 138 1.10 8.36 6.61
C PHE A 138 2.53 8.20 6.07
N VAL A 139 2.67 7.89 4.77
CA VAL A 139 3.96 7.69 4.10
C VAL A 139 4.83 8.95 4.20
N TRP A 140 4.29 10.11 3.86
CA TRP A 140 5.05 11.37 3.85
C TRP A 140 5.11 12.08 5.20
N HIS A 141 4.28 11.68 6.16
CA HIS A 141 4.06 12.41 7.41
C HIS A 141 3.72 13.90 7.14
N SER A 142 2.97 14.13 6.06
CA SER A 142 2.61 15.46 5.56
C SER A 142 1.45 15.32 4.58
N LYS A 143 0.69 16.40 4.37
CA LYS A 143 -0.31 16.49 3.30
C LYS A 143 0.31 16.64 1.90
N MET A 144 1.60 16.94 1.82
CA MET A 144 2.31 17.15 0.55
C MET A 144 2.98 15.86 0.08
N ASP A 145 2.61 15.43 -1.12
CA ASP A 145 3.29 14.33 -1.81
C ASP A 145 4.59 14.82 -2.45
N ARG A 146 5.72 14.23 -2.05
CA ARG A 146 7.03 14.58 -2.61
C ARG A 146 7.28 13.95 -3.97
N VAL A 147 6.68 12.78 -4.21
CA VAL A 147 6.77 12.02 -5.46
C VAL A 147 5.36 11.56 -5.86
N LYS A 148 5.11 11.46 -7.17
CA LYS A 148 3.82 11.01 -7.72
C LYS A 148 3.39 9.67 -7.12
N ARG A 149 2.13 9.56 -6.70
CA ARG A 149 1.55 8.35 -6.07
C ARG A 149 1.69 7.09 -6.93
N THR A 150 1.46 7.22 -8.24
CA THR A 150 1.60 6.11 -9.20
C THR A 150 3.01 5.52 -9.20
N VAL A 151 4.03 6.32 -8.98
CA VAL A 151 5.43 5.87 -8.87
C VAL A 151 5.67 5.13 -7.56
N MET A 152 5.06 5.59 -6.45
CA MET A 152 5.24 4.97 -5.13
C MET A 152 4.77 3.52 -5.07
N HIS A 153 3.78 3.16 -5.89
CA HIS A 153 3.24 1.80 -5.98
C HIS A 153 4.16 0.82 -6.74
N LYS A 154 5.02 1.32 -7.62
CA LYS A 154 5.94 0.49 -8.41
C LYS A 154 6.93 -0.23 -7.49
N GLU A 155 7.44 -1.35 -7.97
CA GLU A 155 8.52 -2.08 -7.30
C GLU A 155 9.82 -1.27 -7.29
N HIS A 156 10.71 -1.60 -6.35
CA HIS A 156 12.01 -0.95 -6.18
C HIS A 156 12.84 -0.95 -7.47
N ARG A 157 12.92 -2.09 -8.18
CA ARG A 157 13.66 -2.21 -9.45
C ARG A 157 13.07 -1.36 -10.59
N ARG A 158 11.80 -0.98 -10.48
CA ARG A 158 11.09 -0.10 -11.42
C ARG A 158 11.08 1.36 -10.96
N GLY A 159 11.80 1.69 -9.89
CA GLY A 159 11.96 3.04 -9.36
C GLY A 159 10.90 3.49 -8.38
N GLY A 160 10.04 2.59 -7.90
CA GLY A 160 9.08 2.86 -6.83
C GLY A 160 9.57 2.47 -5.44
N LYS A 161 8.64 2.48 -4.49
CA LYS A 161 8.87 2.13 -3.07
C LYS A 161 7.97 0.99 -2.58
N ALA A 162 7.32 0.29 -3.51
CA ALA A 162 6.40 -0.81 -3.25
C ALA A 162 5.32 -0.50 -2.19
N VAL A 163 4.87 0.77 -2.13
CA VAL A 163 3.75 1.19 -1.28
C VAL A 163 2.49 0.51 -1.80
N PRO A 164 1.74 -0.24 -0.97
CA PRO A 164 0.58 -0.98 -1.46
C PRO A 164 -0.47 -0.03 -2.05
N ASP A 165 -0.88 -0.30 -3.29
CA ASP A 165 -2.04 0.32 -3.90
C ASP A 165 -3.31 -0.32 -3.31
N ILE A 166 -3.64 0.10 -2.09
CA ILE A 166 -4.74 -0.48 -1.31
C ILE A 166 -6.05 -0.44 -2.10
N PRO A 167 -6.46 0.66 -2.76
CA PRO A 167 -7.68 0.66 -3.56
C PRO A 167 -7.71 -0.41 -4.66
N THR A 168 -6.64 -0.52 -5.44
CA THR A 168 -6.55 -1.54 -6.50
C THR A 168 -6.59 -2.96 -5.93
N ILE A 169 -5.89 -3.19 -4.81
CA ILE A 169 -5.90 -4.49 -4.13
C ILE A 169 -7.32 -4.84 -3.63
N LEU A 170 -8.02 -3.90 -3.00
CA LEU A 170 -9.38 -4.12 -2.48
C LEU A 170 -10.40 -4.39 -3.59
N ARG A 171 -10.30 -3.68 -4.73
CA ARG A 171 -11.12 -3.97 -5.92
C ARG A 171 -10.85 -5.37 -6.44
N ALA A 172 -9.58 -5.77 -6.54
CA ALA A 172 -9.20 -7.13 -6.95
C ALA A 172 -9.78 -8.20 -6.00
N PHE A 173 -9.74 -7.98 -4.68
CA PHE A 173 -10.33 -8.91 -3.71
C PHE A 173 -11.83 -9.13 -3.94
N PHE A 174 -12.59 -8.05 -4.15
CA PHE A 174 -14.03 -8.13 -4.43
C PHE A 174 -14.31 -8.93 -5.71
N VAL A 175 -13.61 -8.62 -6.80
CA VAL A 175 -13.81 -9.32 -8.09
C VAL A 175 -13.41 -10.79 -7.99
N CYS A 176 -12.24 -11.10 -7.41
CA CYS A 176 -11.81 -12.48 -7.18
C CYS A 176 -12.78 -13.25 -6.29
N GLY A 177 -13.39 -12.61 -5.30
CA GLY A 177 -14.44 -13.20 -4.48
C GLY A 177 -15.66 -13.63 -5.31
N CYS A 178 -16.11 -12.76 -6.21
CA CYS A 178 -17.21 -13.03 -7.13
C CYS A 178 -16.87 -14.18 -8.10
N VAL A 179 -15.71 -14.11 -8.76
CA VAL A 179 -15.24 -15.17 -9.68
C VAL A 179 -15.14 -16.51 -8.96
N ARG A 180 -14.57 -16.51 -7.75
CA ARG A 180 -14.42 -17.73 -6.94
C ARG A 180 -15.77 -18.38 -6.63
N ILE A 181 -16.76 -17.58 -6.26
CA ILE A 181 -18.09 -18.08 -5.88
C ILE A 181 -18.84 -18.63 -7.10
N THR A 182 -18.72 -18.01 -8.28
CA THR A 182 -19.61 -18.32 -9.42
C THR A 182 -18.99 -19.09 -10.58
N LEU A 183 -17.67 -19.00 -10.79
CA LEU A 183 -16.99 -19.60 -11.95
C LEU A 183 -16.04 -20.73 -11.58
N THR A 184 -15.41 -20.67 -10.41
CA THR A 184 -14.44 -21.70 -9.97
C THR A 184 -14.94 -22.54 -8.80
N ASN A 185 -16.16 -22.30 -8.31
CA ASN A 185 -16.74 -23.11 -7.23
C ASN A 185 -17.28 -24.42 -7.81
N GLU A 186 -16.83 -25.53 -7.24
CA GLU A 186 -17.29 -26.88 -7.63
C GLU A 186 -18.68 -27.17 -7.04
N ASN A 187 -19.00 -26.62 -5.86
CA ASN A 187 -20.30 -26.82 -5.23
C ASN A 187 -21.33 -25.82 -5.77
N LYS A 188 -22.02 -26.24 -6.83
CA LYS A 188 -23.08 -25.47 -7.49
C LYS A 188 -24.43 -25.49 -6.75
N ASP A 189 -24.59 -26.38 -5.76
CA ASP A 189 -25.83 -26.48 -4.99
C ASP A 189 -25.93 -25.46 -3.86
N HIS A 190 -24.80 -24.89 -3.47
CA HIS A 190 -24.72 -23.87 -2.42
C HIS A 190 -25.55 -22.62 -2.76
N SER A 191 -26.38 -22.15 -1.83
CA SER A 191 -27.28 -21.00 -2.04
C SER A 191 -26.55 -19.74 -2.50
N ALA A 192 -25.36 -19.46 -1.94
CA ALA A 192 -24.54 -18.33 -2.40
C ALA A 192 -24.11 -18.44 -3.87
N TYR A 193 -23.80 -19.63 -4.39
CA TYR A 193 -23.51 -19.82 -5.81
C TYR A 193 -24.72 -19.43 -6.65
N LYS A 194 -25.91 -19.95 -6.31
CA LYS A 194 -27.15 -19.71 -7.04
C LYS A 194 -27.50 -18.22 -7.08
N VAL A 195 -27.45 -17.55 -5.92
CA VAL A 195 -27.75 -16.11 -5.81
C VAL A 195 -26.73 -15.25 -6.54
N PHE A 196 -25.42 -15.48 -6.34
CA PHE A 196 -24.40 -14.68 -7.02
C PHE A 196 -24.44 -14.91 -8.53
N ARG A 197 -24.63 -16.17 -8.98
CA ARG A 197 -24.73 -16.50 -10.40
C ARG A 197 -25.94 -15.84 -11.04
N PHE A 198 -27.09 -15.82 -10.37
CA PHE A 198 -28.30 -15.14 -10.86
C PHE A 198 -28.04 -13.68 -11.27
N PHE A 199 -27.27 -12.93 -10.46
CA PHE A 199 -26.92 -11.54 -10.79
C PHE A 199 -25.71 -11.41 -11.73
N LEU A 200 -24.69 -12.25 -11.59
CA LEU A 200 -23.41 -12.07 -12.26
C LEU A 200 -23.32 -12.76 -13.64
N LEU A 201 -24.25 -13.65 -13.98
CA LEU A 201 -24.23 -14.37 -15.25
C LEU A 201 -24.16 -13.45 -16.48
N PRO A 202 -24.92 -12.32 -16.57
CA PRO A 202 -24.80 -11.40 -17.70
C PRO A 202 -23.40 -10.75 -17.80
N VAL A 203 -22.75 -10.48 -16.67
CA VAL A 203 -21.39 -9.93 -16.63
C VAL A 203 -20.39 -10.93 -17.21
N TRP A 204 -20.46 -12.18 -16.75
CA TRP A 204 -19.55 -13.24 -17.22
C TRP A 204 -19.70 -13.52 -18.71
N ARG A 205 -20.93 -13.50 -19.22
CA ARG A 205 -21.21 -13.66 -20.65
C ARG A 205 -20.64 -12.53 -21.49
N ARG A 206 -20.78 -11.27 -21.06
CA ARG A 206 -20.16 -10.11 -21.75
C ARG A 206 -18.63 -10.15 -21.73
N LEU A 207 -18.05 -10.67 -20.65
CA LEU A 207 -16.61 -10.89 -20.54
C LEU A 207 -16.12 -12.11 -21.33
N GLY A 208 -17.03 -12.98 -21.78
CA GLY A 208 -16.70 -14.22 -22.50
C GLY A 208 -16.21 -15.35 -21.59
N TRP A 209 -16.51 -15.28 -20.29
CA TRP A 209 -16.09 -16.26 -19.28
C TRP A 209 -17.16 -17.31 -18.94
N ASP A 210 -18.35 -17.18 -19.51
CA ASP A 210 -19.45 -18.14 -19.37
C ASP A 210 -20.21 -18.28 -20.69
N LYS A 211 -20.93 -19.39 -20.86
CA LYS A 211 -21.66 -19.73 -22.08
C LYS A 211 -23.06 -19.15 -22.07
N TRP A 212 -23.61 -18.93 -23.26
CA TRP A 212 -25.01 -18.54 -23.44
C TRP A 212 -25.91 -19.80 -23.41
N GLU A 213 -26.30 -20.20 -22.21
CA GLU A 213 -27.28 -21.28 -21.99
C GLU A 213 -28.62 -20.68 -21.55
N TYR A 214 -29.68 -20.91 -22.32
CA TYR A 214 -31.01 -20.31 -22.10
C TYR A 214 -31.75 -20.86 -20.86
N ALA A 215 -31.36 -22.03 -20.36
CA ALA A 215 -32.03 -22.70 -19.24
C ALA A 215 -31.67 -22.14 -17.85
N THR A 216 -30.67 -21.25 -17.75
CA THR A 216 -30.25 -20.70 -16.45
C THR A 216 -30.98 -19.39 -16.17
N MET A 217 -31.65 -19.25 -15.02
CA MET A 217 -32.24 -17.98 -14.58
C MET A 217 -31.16 -16.92 -14.31
N PHE A 218 -31.44 -15.68 -14.72
CA PHE A 218 -30.56 -14.55 -14.45
C PHE A 218 -31.35 -13.23 -14.38
N ASN A 219 -30.72 -12.18 -13.82
CA ASN A 219 -31.30 -10.84 -13.75
C ASN A 219 -30.56 -9.86 -14.66
N TRP A 220 -31.29 -9.16 -15.53
CA TRP A 220 -30.75 -8.07 -16.35
C TRP A 220 -30.45 -6.82 -15.53
N ASP A 221 -31.20 -6.55 -14.46
CA ASP A 221 -30.97 -5.41 -13.58
C ASP A 221 -29.84 -5.70 -12.60
N LEU A 222 -28.60 -5.46 -13.06
CA LEU A 222 -27.40 -5.69 -12.28
C LEU A 222 -27.27 -4.65 -11.15
N PRO A 223 -27.23 -5.08 -9.88
CA PRO A 223 -26.99 -4.18 -8.76
C PRO A 223 -25.73 -3.35 -8.95
N TRP A 224 -25.77 -2.09 -8.48
CA TRP A 224 -24.69 -1.11 -8.68
C TRP A 224 -23.32 -1.64 -8.23
N TYR A 225 -23.29 -2.48 -7.21
CA TYR A 225 -22.06 -2.99 -6.63
C TYR A 225 -21.34 -4.01 -7.53
N TYR A 226 -22.05 -4.73 -8.38
CA TYR A 226 -21.45 -5.67 -9.33
C TYR A 226 -20.99 -4.98 -10.62
N LYS A 227 -21.50 -3.79 -10.94
CA LYS A 227 -21.01 -2.98 -12.09
C LYS A 227 -19.51 -2.67 -11.98
N GLU A 228 -18.95 -2.69 -10.78
CA GLU A 228 -17.53 -2.48 -10.52
C GLU A 228 -16.63 -3.57 -11.11
N ILE A 229 -17.16 -4.79 -11.29
CA ILE A 229 -16.40 -5.92 -11.83
C ILE A 229 -15.96 -5.62 -13.27
N GLU A 230 -16.90 -5.24 -14.14
CA GLU A 230 -16.58 -4.96 -15.55
C GLU A 230 -15.63 -3.77 -15.67
N LYS A 231 -15.88 -2.71 -14.89
CA LYS A 231 -15.00 -1.53 -14.85
C LYS A 231 -13.58 -1.93 -14.52
N PHE A 232 -13.38 -2.73 -13.46
CA PHE A 232 -12.06 -3.19 -13.05
C PHE A 232 -11.38 -4.07 -14.12
N VAL A 233 -12.12 -5.01 -14.73
CA VAL A 233 -11.57 -5.89 -15.77
C VAL A 233 -11.14 -5.09 -17.00
N VAL A 234 -11.95 -4.13 -17.44
CA VAL A 234 -11.66 -3.29 -18.61
C VAL A 234 -10.50 -2.33 -18.33
N GLU A 235 -10.52 -1.65 -17.18
CA GLU A 235 -9.48 -0.68 -16.78
C GLU A 235 -8.07 -1.27 -16.81
N PHE A 236 -7.91 -2.53 -16.37
CA PHE A 236 -6.62 -3.21 -16.31
C PHE A 236 -6.38 -4.20 -17.47
N GLY A 237 -7.26 -4.23 -18.49
CA GLY A 237 -7.10 -5.13 -19.64
C GLY A 237 -7.11 -6.62 -19.29
N LEU A 238 -7.84 -7.03 -18.26
CA LEU A 238 -7.78 -8.39 -17.69
C LEU A 238 -8.76 -9.38 -18.33
N LYS A 239 -9.44 -9.01 -19.42
CA LYS A 239 -10.46 -9.84 -20.06
C LYS A 239 -9.92 -11.20 -20.51
N CYS A 240 -8.67 -11.25 -20.97
CA CYS A 240 -8.02 -12.47 -21.44
C CYS A 240 -7.52 -13.38 -20.31
N VAL A 241 -7.63 -12.97 -19.04
CA VAL A 241 -7.18 -13.78 -17.90
C VAL A 241 -8.23 -14.83 -17.56
N THR A 242 -7.88 -16.10 -17.73
CA THR A 242 -8.77 -17.23 -17.42
C THR A 242 -9.28 -17.19 -15.98
N PRO A 243 -10.59 -17.43 -15.73
CA PRO A 243 -11.20 -17.39 -14.40
C PRO A 243 -10.47 -18.19 -13.30
N SER A 244 -9.85 -19.33 -13.64
CA SER A 244 -9.07 -20.15 -12.69
C SER A 244 -7.84 -19.45 -12.09
N LEU A 245 -7.32 -18.41 -12.77
CA LEU A 245 -6.17 -17.63 -12.33
C LEU A 245 -6.55 -16.41 -11.46
N TRP A 246 -7.84 -16.15 -11.26
CA TRP A 246 -8.35 -14.99 -10.50
C TRP A 246 -8.18 -15.15 -8.98
N LYS A 247 -6.93 -15.14 -8.54
CA LYS A 247 -6.54 -15.02 -7.13
C LYS A 247 -6.05 -13.60 -6.87
N PRO A 248 -6.39 -12.96 -5.74
CA PRO A 248 -6.03 -11.55 -5.48
C PRO A 248 -4.54 -11.25 -5.65
N ARG A 249 -3.66 -12.14 -5.17
CA ARG A 249 -2.20 -12.02 -5.33
C ARG A 249 -1.76 -12.12 -6.79
N THR A 250 -2.36 -13.02 -7.57
CA THR A 250 -2.05 -13.22 -8.99
C THR A 250 -2.47 -11.99 -9.80
N ILE A 251 -3.71 -11.52 -9.62
CA ILE A 251 -4.22 -10.33 -10.30
C ILE A 251 -3.38 -9.10 -9.95
N HIS A 252 -3.06 -8.91 -8.67
CA HIS A 252 -2.18 -7.80 -8.27
C HIS A 252 -0.80 -7.89 -8.93
N ARG A 253 -0.19 -9.08 -9.00
CA ARG A 253 1.10 -9.27 -9.68
C ARG A 253 1.01 -8.96 -11.17
N LEU A 254 -0.06 -9.38 -11.85
CA LEU A 254 -0.30 -9.07 -13.27
C LEU A 254 -0.40 -7.56 -13.48
N ILE A 255 -1.19 -6.87 -12.65
CA ILE A 255 -1.30 -5.41 -12.70
C ILE A 255 0.07 -4.74 -12.52
N ARG A 256 0.85 -5.17 -11.52
CA ARG A 256 2.18 -4.62 -11.29
C ARG A 256 3.16 -4.96 -12.41
N SER A 257 3.01 -6.09 -13.09
CA SER A 257 3.89 -6.50 -14.19
C SER A 257 3.81 -5.56 -15.40
N MET A 258 2.69 -4.84 -15.57
CA MET A 258 2.50 -3.81 -16.60
C MET A 258 3.21 -2.47 -16.30
N ASP A 259 3.71 -2.27 -15.07
CA ASP A 259 4.41 -1.03 -14.71
C ASP A 259 5.71 -0.86 -15.52
N THR A 260 5.92 0.30 -16.14
CA THR A 260 7.20 0.62 -16.78
C THR A 260 8.25 1.06 -15.76
N THR A 261 9.54 0.83 -16.06
CA THR A 261 10.63 1.38 -15.26
C THR A 261 10.59 2.90 -15.30
N GLU A 262 10.67 3.54 -14.14
CA GLU A 262 10.73 5.01 -14.06
C GLU A 262 12.00 5.54 -14.73
N PRO A 263 11.89 6.56 -15.59
CA PRO A 263 13.06 7.20 -16.15
C PRO A 263 13.83 7.95 -15.05
N VAL A 264 15.14 8.03 -15.21
CA VAL A 264 16.03 8.86 -14.41
C VAL A 264 16.41 10.07 -15.26
N SER A 265 16.22 11.27 -14.70
CA SER A 265 16.59 12.51 -15.38
C SER A 265 18.06 12.50 -15.78
N ASP A 266 18.36 13.06 -16.96
CA ASP A 266 19.72 13.25 -17.47
C ASP A 266 20.51 11.94 -17.71
N LEU A 267 19.82 10.80 -17.80
CA LEU A 267 20.42 9.50 -18.08
C LEU A 267 19.67 8.71 -19.17
N PRO A 268 20.38 7.89 -19.97
CA PRO A 268 19.74 7.02 -20.95
C PRO A 268 18.79 5.99 -20.30
N PRO A 269 17.64 5.65 -20.91
CA PRO A 269 16.67 4.71 -20.34
C PRO A 269 17.26 3.35 -19.95
N ALA A 270 18.24 2.86 -20.70
CA ALA A 270 18.93 1.60 -20.44
C ALA A 270 19.66 1.56 -19.07
N THR A 271 20.00 2.73 -18.52
CA THR A 271 20.70 2.83 -17.22
C THR A 271 19.75 2.88 -16.03
N ALA A 272 18.48 3.20 -16.24
CA ALA A 272 17.52 3.45 -15.17
C ALA A 272 17.36 2.25 -14.21
N THR A 273 17.23 1.04 -14.75
CA THR A 273 17.12 -0.19 -13.95
C THR A 273 18.31 -0.33 -13.01
N ARG A 274 19.54 -0.11 -13.50
CA ARG A 274 20.75 -0.20 -12.69
C ARG A 274 20.78 0.86 -11.58
N VAL A 275 20.36 2.09 -11.88
CA VAL A 275 20.24 3.15 -10.85
C VAL A 275 19.26 2.72 -9.76
N TRP A 276 18.10 2.18 -10.14
CA TRP A 276 17.08 1.75 -9.19
C TRP A 276 17.50 0.56 -8.33
N GLU A 277 18.27 -0.36 -8.87
CA GLU A 277 18.94 -1.43 -8.13
C GLU A 277 19.96 -0.88 -7.12
N ASN A 278 20.79 0.07 -7.53
CA ASN A 278 21.81 0.66 -6.66
C ASN A 278 21.21 1.42 -5.47
N VAL A 279 20.18 2.25 -5.71
CA VAL A 279 19.54 3.04 -4.62
C VAL A 279 18.68 2.18 -3.70
N SER A 280 18.24 1.01 -4.17
CA SER A 280 17.44 0.05 -3.41
C SER A 280 18.27 -1.13 -2.90
N SER A 281 19.60 -1.06 -3.03
CA SER A 281 20.49 -2.16 -2.72
C SER A 281 20.25 -2.67 -1.30
N PRO A 282 20.13 -4.00 -1.10
CA PRO A 282 20.06 -4.60 0.23
C PRO A 282 21.25 -4.19 1.11
N SER A 283 22.41 -3.87 0.53
CA SER A 283 23.60 -3.46 1.27
C SER A 283 23.46 -2.11 1.99
N LEU A 284 22.42 -1.32 1.68
CA LEU A 284 22.14 -0.01 2.31
C LEU A 284 21.21 -0.13 3.52
N THR A 285 21.30 0.81 4.47
CA THR A 285 20.27 0.99 5.50
C THR A 285 18.99 1.58 4.88
N ASN A 286 17.83 1.33 5.48
CA ASN A 286 16.56 1.83 4.92
C ASN A 286 16.51 3.36 4.84
N ARG A 287 17.14 4.07 5.78
CA ARG A 287 17.30 5.52 5.74
C ARG A 287 18.12 5.96 4.53
N HIS A 288 19.25 5.31 4.28
CA HIS A 288 20.10 5.61 3.13
C HIS A 288 19.42 5.27 1.79
N LYS A 289 18.63 4.19 1.72
CA LYS A 289 17.78 3.89 0.56
C LYS A 289 16.73 4.98 0.32
N ASP A 290 16.14 5.54 1.37
CA ASP A 290 15.15 6.63 1.23
C ASP A 290 15.79 7.92 0.74
N ILE A 291 16.94 8.32 1.30
CA ILE A 291 17.67 9.51 0.88
C ILE A 291 18.17 9.37 -0.56
N ALA A 292 18.81 8.24 -0.91
CA ALA A 292 19.31 8.00 -2.25
C ALA A 292 18.17 7.98 -3.28
N TRP A 293 17.07 7.29 -2.99
CA TRP A 293 15.92 7.26 -3.89
C TRP A 293 15.25 8.63 -4.06
N MET A 294 15.07 9.40 -2.98
CA MET A 294 14.54 10.76 -3.06
C MET A 294 15.49 11.70 -3.82
N ALA A 295 16.81 11.49 -3.72
CA ALA A 295 17.79 12.26 -4.48
C ALA A 295 17.56 12.08 -5.98
N VAL A 296 17.41 10.83 -6.45
CA VAL A 296 17.18 10.52 -7.86
C VAL A 296 15.81 10.99 -8.35
N LYS A 297 14.75 10.85 -7.55
CA LYS A 297 13.39 11.32 -7.92
C LYS A 297 13.19 12.83 -7.78
N GLY A 298 14.15 13.56 -7.23
CA GLY A 298 14.00 15.00 -6.94
C GLY A 298 13.00 15.29 -5.82
N GLY A 299 12.81 14.36 -4.88
CA GLY A 299 11.87 14.47 -3.76
C GLY A 299 12.49 14.98 -2.45
N LEU A 300 13.76 15.41 -2.48
CA LEU A 300 14.43 15.98 -1.30
C LEU A 300 13.98 17.44 -1.07
N PRO A 301 13.82 17.88 0.20
CA PRO A 301 13.40 19.24 0.53
C PRO A 301 14.57 20.25 0.40
N VAL A 302 15.17 20.32 -0.78
CA VAL A 302 16.14 21.36 -1.17
C VAL A 302 15.40 22.62 -1.65
N ARG A 303 16.04 23.79 -1.67
CA ARG A 303 15.36 25.06 -2.00
C ARG A 303 14.73 25.06 -3.38
N SER A 304 15.33 24.41 -4.40
CA SER A 304 14.68 24.30 -5.72
C SER A 304 13.33 23.56 -5.64
N PHE A 305 13.29 22.44 -4.91
CA PHE A 305 12.05 21.69 -4.66
C PHE A 305 11.07 22.50 -3.83
N MET A 306 11.51 23.08 -2.71
CA MET A 306 10.66 23.86 -1.80
C MET A 306 10.06 25.08 -2.51
N HIS A 307 10.84 25.80 -3.30
CA HIS A 307 10.40 26.94 -4.09
C HIS A 307 9.35 26.54 -5.13
N SER A 308 9.59 25.44 -5.87
CA SER A 308 8.60 24.91 -6.84
C SER A 308 7.25 24.54 -6.20
N ARG A 309 7.21 24.41 -4.87
CA ARG A 309 6.02 24.08 -4.07
C ARG A 309 5.50 25.25 -3.23
N GLY A 310 6.05 26.46 -3.39
CA GLY A 310 5.66 27.63 -2.61
C GLY A 310 6.02 27.55 -1.12
N LEU A 311 6.96 26.69 -0.73
CA LEU A 311 7.40 26.51 0.67
C LEU A 311 8.59 27.40 1.06
N CYS A 312 9.26 28.00 0.09
CA CYS A 312 10.42 28.86 0.30
C CYS A 312 10.51 29.88 -0.85
N PRO A 313 10.73 31.18 -0.56
CA PRO A 313 10.87 32.20 -1.61
C PRO A 313 12.24 32.17 -2.31
N HIS A 314 13.25 31.55 -1.70
CA HIS A 314 14.62 31.48 -2.23
C HIS A 314 14.89 30.17 -2.97
N ARG A 315 15.70 30.23 -4.03
CA ARG A 315 16.20 29.06 -4.80
C ARG A 315 17.68 28.82 -4.58
N GLU A 316 18.43 29.85 -4.20
CA GLU A 316 19.88 29.89 -4.05
C GLU A 316 20.34 29.02 -2.87
N CYS A 317 21.60 28.60 -2.85
CA CYS A 317 22.14 27.80 -1.77
C CYS A 317 22.04 28.49 -0.40
N PRO A 318 21.56 27.82 0.67
CA PRO A 318 21.50 28.40 2.01
C PRO A 318 22.87 28.68 2.63
N ARG A 319 23.95 28.20 2.01
CA ARG A 319 25.33 28.39 2.45
C ARG A 319 26.01 29.62 1.82
N GLY A 320 25.26 30.44 1.08
CA GLY A 320 25.74 31.71 0.54
C GLY A 320 26.50 31.63 -0.78
N CYS A 321 26.55 30.47 -1.46
CA CYS A 321 27.06 30.41 -2.84
C CYS A 321 25.95 30.73 -3.86
N PRO A 322 26.28 31.32 -5.03
CA PRO A 322 25.28 31.91 -5.95
C PRO A 322 24.46 30.90 -6.74
N ALA A 323 24.76 29.60 -6.65
CA ALA A 323 24.07 28.56 -7.41
C ALA A 323 22.73 28.17 -6.77
N GLU A 324 21.79 27.71 -7.60
CA GLU A 324 20.54 27.11 -7.14
C GLU A 324 20.78 25.81 -6.35
N GLU A 325 20.08 25.64 -5.22
CA GLU A 325 20.16 24.45 -4.39
C GLU A 325 19.34 23.29 -4.99
N THR A 326 19.92 22.61 -5.97
CA THR A 326 19.43 21.32 -6.48
C THR A 326 20.01 20.14 -5.68
N THR A 327 19.48 18.93 -5.89
CA THR A 327 20.10 17.69 -5.37
C THR A 327 21.54 17.54 -5.84
N TYR A 328 21.80 17.81 -7.13
CA TYR A 328 23.15 17.81 -7.69
C TYR A 328 24.05 18.84 -7.00
N HIS A 329 23.53 20.04 -6.73
CA HIS A 329 24.28 21.05 -6.00
C HIS A 329 24.60 20.59 -4.57
N LEU A 330 23.60 20.14 -3.82
CA LEU A 330 23.75 19.72 -2.43
C LEU A 330 24.80 18.62 -2.27
N PHE A 331 24.79 17.60 -3.13
CA PHE A 331 25.64 16.42 -2.97
C PHE A 331 26.94 16.45 -3.76
N TRP A 332 27.02 17.22 -4.84
CA TRP A 332 28.18 17.28 -5.72
C TRP A 332 28.76 18.69 -5.85
N ALA A 333 28.04 19.64 -6.47
CA ALA A 333 28.65 20.88 -6.93
C ALA A 333 28.95 21.93 -5.85
N CYS A 334 28.25 21.92 -4.70
CA CYS A 334 28.45 22.91 -3.66
C CYS A 334 29.91 22.93 -3.14
N PRO A 335 30.57 24.10 -3.04
CA PRO A 335 31.93 24.20 -2.50
C PRO A 335 32.07 23.58 -1.10
N PHE A 336 31.05 23.74 -0.26
CA PHE A 336 31.00 23.10 1.06
C PHE A 336 30.99 21.57 0.95
N ALA A 337 30.14 21.01 0.07
CA ALA A 337 30.08 19.58 -0.15
C ALA A 337 31.40 19.03 -0.73
N GLN A 338 32.05 19.77 -1.65
CA GLN A 338 33.37 19.41 -2.18
C GLN A 338 34.43 19.34 -1.08
N ARG A 339 34.50 20.35 -0.20
CA ARG A 339 35.44 20.37 0.94
C ARG A 339 35.23 19.17 1.86
N LEU A 340 33.98 18.84 2.17
CA LEU A 340 33.64 17.73 3.05
C LEU A 340 33.89 16.36 2.41
N ARG A 341 33.64 16.19 1.10
CA ARG A 341 34.02 14.96 0.39
C ARG A 341 35.53 14.76 0.35
N ARG A 342 36.32 15.83 0.12
CA ARG A 342 37.79 15.78 0.19
C ARG A 342 38.29 15.41 1.59
N ALA A 343 37.55 15.76 2.65
CA ALA A 343 37.90 15.35 4.00
C ALA A 343 37.77 13.83 4.25
N LEU A 344 37.04 13.12 3.38
CA LEU A 344 36.86 11.67 3.39
C LEU A 344 37.60 10.97 2.23
N LYS A 345 38.59 11.66 1.64
CA LYS A 345 39.32 11.15 0.48
C LYS A 345 39.99 9.80 0.79
N GLN A 346 40.65 9.70 1.93
CA GLN A 346 41.37 8.49 2.34
C GLN A 346 40.44 7.28 2.47
N GLU A 347 39.26 7.47 3.09
CA GLU A 347 38.26 6.43 3.28
C GLU A 347 37.66 5.98 1.95
N MET A 348 37.45 6.89 1.00
CA MET A 348 36.96 6.54 -0.33
C MET A 348 38.03 5.84 -1.18
N GLU A 349 39.29 6.28 -1.10
CA GLU A 349 40.42 5.71 -1.85
C GLU A 349 40.77 4.28 -1.42
N ALA A 350 40.39 3.87 -0.21
CA ALA A 350 40.45 2.48 0.22
C ALA A 350 39.59 1.53 -0.63
N HIS A 351 38.61 2.06 -1.36
CA HIS A 351 37.72 1.29 -2.23
C HIS A 351 37.87 1.65 -3.70
N ILE A 352 37.80 2.94 -4.04
CA ILE A 352 37.81 3.42 -5.42
C ILE A 352 38.72 4.65 -5.50
N PRO A 353 39.66 4.72 -6.48
CA PRO A 353 40.49 5.90 -6.67
C PRO A 353 39.65 7.17 -6.77
N TYR A 354 39.97 8.19 -5.98
CA TYR A 354 39.17 9.42 -5.89
C TYR A 354 38.86 10.09 -7.25
N PRO A 355 39.77 10.10 -8.25
CA PRO A 355 39.47 10.62 -9.59
C PRO A 355 38.33 9.89 -10.33
N ASN A 356 38.08 8.62 -10.00
CA ASN A 356 37.02 7.81 -10.60
C ASN A 356 35.66 8.04 -9.92
N ILE A 357 35.61 8.79 -8.82
CA ILE A 357 34.36 9.13 -8.12
C ILE A 357 33.75 10.35 -8.81
N THR A 358 32.72 10.10 -9.62
CA THR A 358 32.04 11.14 -10.40
C THR A 358 30.73 11.58 -9.75
N HIS A 359 30.10 12.61 -10.31
CA HIS A 359 28.75 12.99 -9.90
C HIS A 359 27.72 11.87 -10.13
N HIS A 360 27.92 11.00 -11.14
CA HIS A 360 27.07 9.83 -11.35
C HIS A 360 27.27 8.78 -10.25
N SER A 361 28.50 8.60 -9.77
CA SER A 361 28.81 7.74 -8.63
C SER A 361 28.14 8.26 -7.37
N VAL A 362 28.26 9.57 -7.13
CA VAL A 362 27.63 10.21 -5.97
C VAL A 362 26.11 10.17 -6.06
N LEU A 363 25.47 10.56 -7.16
CA LEU A 363 24.00 10.63 -7.21
C LEU A 363 23.34 9.26 -7.36
N TYR A 364 23.87 8.42 -8.25
CA TYR A 364 23.19 7.24 -8.79
C TYR A 364 23.87 5.91 -8.43
N GLY A 365 25.03 5.95 -7.76
CA GLY A 365 25.82 4.75 -7.46
C GLY A 365 26.41 4.12 -8.73
N LEU A 366 26.58 4.89 -9.80
CA LEU A 366 27.16 4.42 -11.05
C LEU A 366 28.68 4.59 -11.00
N PHE A 367 29.38 3.47 -11.04
CA PHE A 367 30.84 3.39 -11.04
C PHE A 367 31.35 2.76 -12.34
N PRO A 368 32.60 3.04 -12.75
CA PRO A 368 33.23 2.32 -13.85
C PRO A 368 33.23 0.80 -13.60
N LYS A 369 33.01 0.00 -14.66
CA LYS A 369 32.92 -1.47 -14.57
C LYS A 369 34.24 -2.17 -14.20
N THR A 370 35.34 -1.42 -14.09
CA THR A 370 36.68 -1.93 -13.80
C THR A 370 36.91 -2.29 -12.33
N HIS A 371 35.97 -1.94 -11.44
CA HIS A 371 36.10 -2.15 -9.99
C HIS A 371 35.30 -3.36 -9.53
N SER A 372 35.75 -4.04 -8.47
CA SER A 372 35.03 -5.18 -7.89
C SER A 372 33.69 -4.74 -7.28
N VAL A 373 32.79 -5.69 -7.09
CA VAL A 373 31.46 -5.43 -6.51
C VAL A 373 31.58 -4.92 -5.07
N GLU A 374 32.52 -5.48 -4.31
CA GLU A 374 32.81 -5.15 -2.91
C GLU A 374 33.35 -3.72 -2.79
N ALA A 375 34.28 -3.34 -3.67
CA ALA A 375 34.81 -1.98 -3.75
C ALA A 375 33.69 -0.96 -4.06
N ILE A 376 32.83 -1.28 -5.03
CA ILE A 376 31.67 -0.46 -5.38
C ILE A 376 30.71 -0.32 -4.20
N GLN A 377 30.39 -1.42 -3.51
CA GLN A 377 29.49 -1.41 -2.37
C GLN A 377 30.06 -0.60 -1.20
N GLY A 378 31.34 -0.79 -0.87
CA GLY A 378 32.02 -0.05 0.20
C GLY A 378 32.04 1.45 -0.08
N CYS A 379 32.45 1.86 -1.29
CA CYS A 379 32.43 3.26 -1.68
C CYS A 379 30.99 3.82 -1.68
N TRP A 380 30.00 3.06 -2.15
CA TRP A 380 28.61 3.50 -2.19
C TRP A 380 28.02 3.74 -0.80
N ARG A 381 28.33 2.87 0.17
CA ARG A 381 27.95 3.06 1.59
C ARG A 381 28.51 4.37 2.14
N ILE A 382 29.79 4.66 1.91
CA ILE A 382 30.43 5.93 2.31
C ILE A 382 29.70 7.12 1.67
N LEU A 383 29.44 7.08 0.37
CA LEU A 383 28.74 8.16 -0.34
C LEU A 383 27.32 8.37 0.18
N CYS A 384 26.61 7.30 0.57
CA CYS A 384 25.29 7.39 1.20
C CYS A 384 25.35 8.03 2.59
N CYS A 385 26.33 7.68 3.43
CA CYS A 385 26.56 8.36 4.72
C CYS A 385 26.85 9.86 4.51
N VAL A 386 27.70 10.19 3.52
CA VAL A 386 27.99 11.57 3.14
C VAL A 386 26.73 12.34 2.75
N LYS A 387 25.84 11.75 1.94
CA LYS A 387 24.55 12.38 1.58
C LYS A 387 23.70 12.65 2.81
N ASP A 388 23.61 11.69 3.72
CA ASP A 388 22.81 11.83 4.94
C ASP A 388 23.32 13.00 5.78
N ILE A 389 24.62 13.02 6.08
CA ILE A 389 25.19 14.10 6.90
C ILE A 389 25.15 15.45 6.18
N LEU A 390 25.32 15.50 4.85
CA LEU A 390 25.15 16.76 4.09
C LEU A 390 23.72 17.30 4.17
N LEU A 391 22.72 16.42 4.06
CA LEU A 391 21.31 16.76 4.19
C LEU A 391 20.97 17.18 5.64
N TYR A 392 21.51 16.49 6.63
CA TYR A 392 21.39 16.85 8.04
C TYR A 392 21.99 18.24 8.32
N ALA A 393 23.24 18.47 7.92
CA ALA A 393 23.93 19.74 8.10
C ALA A 393 23.20 20.88 7.39
N ARG A 394 22.63 20.61 6.20
CA ARG A 394 21.79 21.57 5.48
C ARG A 394 20.54 21.90 6.28
N THR A 395 19.87 20.89 6.81
CA THR A 395 18.63 21.06 7.58
C THR A 395 18.88 21.88 8.83
N ARG A 396 19.93 21.56 9.61
CA ARG A 396 20.34 22.33 10.80
C ARG A 396 20.66 23.78 10.48
N LEU A 397 21.37 24.04 9.38
CA LEU A 397 21.65 25.41 8.94
C LEU A 397 20.36 26.18 8.65
N VAL A 398 19.42 25.58 7.93
CA VAL A 398 18.18 26.24 7.52
C VAL A 398 17.21 26.42 8.70
N THR A 399 17.12 25.46 9.61
CA THR A 399 16.16 25.52 10.73
C THR A 399 16.71 26.28 11.93
N ASN A 400 18.00 26.17 12.21
CA ASN A 400 18.62 26.65 13.46
C ASN A 400 19.79 27.63 13.25
N GLY A 401 20.21 27.89 12.00
CA GLY A 401 21.40 28.70 11.72
C GLY A 401 22.73 28.00 12.06
N GLU A 402 22.70 26.70 12.37
CA GLU A 402 23.88 25.98 12.85
C GLU A 402 24.76 25.46 11.73
N VAL A 403 26.07 25.68 11.86
CA VAL A 403 27.09 25.22 10.91
C VAL A 403 27.81 24.00 11.48
N VAL A 404 27.85 22.92 10.70
CA VAL A 404 28.59 21.69 11.05
C VAL A 404 30.06 21.83 10.64
N SER A 405 30.97 21.68 11.60
CA SER A 405 32.43 21.70 11.34
C SER A 405 32.88 20.48 10.53
N ARG A 406 34.08 20.55 9.95
CA ARG A 406 34.66 19.45 9.16
C ARG A 406 34.91 18.20 10.02
N GLU A 407 35.39 18.39 11.25
CA GLU A 407 35.70 17.31 12.20
C GLU A 407 34.43 16.64 12.68
N ALA A 408 33.39 17.43 12.97
CA ALA A 408 32.07 16.93 13.33
C ALA A 408 31.46 16.13 12.17
N PHE A 409 31.52 16.65 10.94
CA PHE A 409 31.05 15.96 9.74
C PHE A 409 31.72 14.60 9.57
N ARG A 410 33.06 14.55 9.62
CA ARG A 410 33.81 13.29 9.47
C ARG A 410 33.43 12.30 10.56
N ARG A 411 33.36 12.74 11.82
CA ARG A 411 32.96 11.89 12.96
C ARG A 411 31.56 11.30 12.76
N MET A 412 30.60 12.10 12.33
CA MET A 412 29.23 11.64 12.07
C MET A 412 29.17 10.61 10.94
N VAL A 413 29.91 10.82 9.85
CA VAL A 413 29.99 9.85 8.75
C VAL A 413 30.60 8.53 9.22
N LEU A 414 31.71 8.57 9.97
CA LEU A 414 32.34 7.38 10.51
C LEU A 414 31.43 6.63 11.49
N ASN A 415 30.63 7.34 12.28
CA ASN A 415 29.63 6.72 13.15
C ASN A 415 28.55 5.99 12.33
N LEU A 416 28.00 6.61 11.27
CA LEU A 416 27.03 5.94 10.39
C LEU A 416 27.62 4.73 9.65
N LEU A 417 28.94 4.72 9.41
CA LEU A 417 29.60 3.56 8.82
C LEU A 417 29.66 2.36 9.77
N ARG A 418 29.68 2.58 11.08
CA ARG A 418 29.61 1.49 12.07
C ARG A 418 28.26 0.76 12.03
N ASP A 419 27.18 1.47 11.75
CA ASP A 419 25.84 0.86 11.56
C ASP A 419 25.85 -0.20 10.44
N TYR A 420 26.73 -0.05 9.44
CA TYR A 420 26.90 -1.06 8.39
C TYR A 420 27.67 -2.27 8.87
N THR A 421 28.73 -2.08 9.66
CA THR A 421 29.47 -3.18 10.27
C THR A 421 28.57 -4.01 11.20
N ASP A 422 27.76 -3.35 12.04
CA ASP A 422 26.81 -4.03 12.92
C ASP A 422 25.73 -4.79 12.14
N LYS A 423 25.34 -4.25 10.99
CA LYS A 423 24.36 -4.90 10.10
C LYS A 423 24.96 -6.14 9.45
N ASP A 424 26.17 -6.04 8.91
CA ASP A 424 26.86 -7.16 8.26
C ASP A 424 27.09 -8.30 9.26
N ASN A 425 27.47 -7.99 10.51
CA ASN A 425 27.63 -8.98 11.59
C ASN A 425 26.32 -9.74 11.89
N LYS A 426 25.19 -9.02 12.00
CA LYS A 426 23.87 -9.63 12.26
C LYS A 426 23.33 -10.45 11.08
N GLU A 427 23.76 -10.15 9.86
CA GLU A 427 23.42 -10.95 8.68
C GLU A 427 24.25 -12.24 8.66
N GLY A 428 25.55 -12.17 9.01
CA GLY A 428 26.40 -13.36 9.18
C GLY A 428 25.91 -14.32 10.27
N GLU A 429 25.55 -13.82 11.45
CA GLU A 429 25.01 -14.63 12.55
C GLU A 429 23.74 -15.41 12.13
N LYS A 430 22.89 -14.81 11.28
CA LYS A 430 21.66 -15.47 10.79
C LYS A 430 21.91 -16.51 9.70
N GLU A 431 22.98 -16.35 8.93
CA GLU A 431 23.39 -17.34 7.93
C GLU A 431 24.08 -18.55 8.58
N GLU A 432 24.69 -18.37 9.76
CA GLU A 432 25.25 -19.48 10.56
C GLU A 432 24.18 -20.26 11.35
N GLU A 433 23.01 -19.66 11.63
CA GLU A 433 21.87 -20.30 12.31
C GLU A 433 20.91 -21.08 11.38
N LEU A 434 21.09 -20.99 10.06
CA LEU A 434 20.27 -21.65 9.02
C LEU A 434 21.02 -22.83 8.37
#